data_AF-A0A241W3K6-F1
#
_entry.id   AF-A0A241W3K6-F1
#
_cell.length_a   1.000
_cell.length_b   1.000
_cell.length_c   1.000
_cell.angle_alpha   90.00
_cell.angle_beta   90.00
_cell.angle_gamma   90.00
#
_symmetry.space_group_name_H-M   'P 1'
#
loop_
_entity.id
_entity.type
_entity.pdbx_description
1 polymer ?
#
loop_
_entity_poly.entity_id
_entity_poly.type
_entity_poly.pdbx_seq_one_letter_code
_entity_poly.pdbx_strand_id
1 'polypeptide(L)'
;MGTTLASVITTPADPNKKRHDVVINMVKLANYQINLRSFHPNKQFEAKGFFFHGDNRGFSLSKSFFNPSAKALPPQSVSSRVWSKAIVNLEDIKESQKLKIIEVQSNTSGPLRVLGVPILGHDEDYNDIKYRPSGEIKVLIPAVDVAGRRTFNFTSHYHGKNHAFVLSRTVYDHTGTSFVPDLDVRHELMIRIELVGMYMDISSLVYGDGFPNTEGFIEDTKGNKVFLGAHIRIGTPATHLFGDNKRLMWANAIRVGLNKDGTFTNKKLDIYAQGLGGPKEYRDDYGLTFERKGNTTRRIIEPITQQATVFFWNFQEVSSITKKNYTPPFRLKIKNDISAIKNQLFESFKTSAISKTTVQAWNEMFLKQDPNEGRSKALFQLDDSKWEKK
;
A
#
# COMPACT_ATOMS: atom_id res chain seq x y z
N MET A 1 -17.32 9.03 -28.44
CA MET A 1 -18.22 8.30 -29.37
C MET A 1 -18.33 6.87 -28.86
N GLY A 2 -19.52 6.42 -28.49
CA GLY A 2 -19.72 5.08 -27.92
C GLY A 2 -20.72 4.30 -28.75
N THR A 3 -20.30 3.12 -29.20
CA THR A 3 -21.10 1.89 -29.33
C THR A 3 -20.17 0.80 -29.87
N THR A 4 -19.77 -0.14 -29.03
CA THR A 4 -19.29 -1.45 -29.51
C THR A 4 -20.37 -2.44 -29.16
N LEU A 5 -21.14 -2.82 -30.18
CA LEU A 5 -22.19 -3.82 -30.11
C LEU A 5 -21.55 -5.19 -30.01
N ALA A 6 -21.63 -5.84 -28.85
CA ALA A 6 -21.44 -7.29 -28.80
C ALA A 6 -22.79 -7.93 -29.12
N SER A 7 -22.95 -8.48 -30.32
CA SER A 7 -24.12 -9.30 -30.66
C SER A 7 -23.88 -10.73 -30.18
N VAL A 8 -24.82 -11.27 -29.41
CA VAL A 8 -24.79 -12.69 -29.03
C VAL A 8 -25.63 -13.45 -30.05
N ILE A 9 -25.03 -14.40 -30.76
CA ILE A 9 -25.76 -15.31 -31.64
C ILE A 9 -26.47 -16.33 -30.74
N THR A 10 -27.73 -16.04 -30.36
CA THR A 10 -28.59 -17.06 -29.76
C THR A 10 -29.29 -17.84 -30.87
N THR A 11 -28.80 -19.06 -31.14
CA THR A 11 -29.47 -20.12 -31.93
C THR A 11 -29.56 -19.82 -33.45
N PRO A 12 -29.54 -20.83 -34.36
CA PRO A 12 -29.74 -20.59 -35.79
C PRO A 12 -31.01 -19.78 -36.01
N ALA A 13 -30.87 -18.63 -36.68
CA ALA A 13 -31.93 -17.64 -36.78
C ALA A 13 -33.16 -18.22 -37.51
N ASP A 14 -34.29 -18.24 -36.80
CA ASP A 14 -35.61 -18.23 -37.44
C ASP A 14 -35.72 -16.92 -38.25
N PRO A 15 -35.79 -16.98 -39.59
CA PRO A 15 -35.81 -15.79 -40.44
C PRO A 15 -37.04 -14.89 -40.22
N ASN A 16 -38.04 -15.35 -39.47
CA ASN A 16 -39.27 -14.61 -39.17
C ASN A 16 -39.27 -13.90 -37.80
N LYS A 17 -38.21 -14.04 -36.99
CA LYS A 17 -38.10 -13.31 -35.71
C LYS A 17 -37.27 -12.03 -35.87
N LYS A 18 -37.88 -10.88 -35.52
CA LYS A 18 -37.19 -9.59 -35.43
C LYS A 18 -35.95 -9.74 -34.53
N ARG A 19 -34.76 -9.44 -35.05
CA ARG A 19 -33.54 -9.33 -34.24
C ARG A 19 -33.77 -8.31 -33.13
N HIS A 20 -33.62 -8.75 -31.90
CA HIS A 20 -33.55 -7.87 -30.75
C HIS A 20 -32.08 -7.63 -30.42
N ASP A 21 -31.54 -6.51 -30.90
CA ASP A 21 -30.19 -6.09 -30.54
C ASP A 21 -30.18 -5.66 -29.07
N VAL A 22 -29.36 -6.32 -28.25
CA VAL A 22 -29.19 -5.96 -26.83
C VAL A 22 -28.00 -5.02 -26.71
N VAL A 23 -28.25 -3.80 -26.25
CA VAL A 23 -27.18 -2.83 -25.95
C VAL A 23 -26.58 -3.15 -24.59
N ILE A 24 -25.39 -3.77 -24.60
CA ILE A 24 -24.62 -4.01 -23.38
C ILE A 24 -23.80 -2.76 -23.06
N ASN A 25 -24.09 -2.13 -21.92
CA ASN A 25 -23.30 -1.01 -21.43
C ASN A 25 -22.00 -1.53 -20.82
N MET A 26 -20.86 -1.06 -21.34
CA MET A 26 -19.54 -1.41 -20.83
C MET A 26 -18.91 -0.23 -20.09
N VAL A 27 -18.11 -0.54 -19.07
CA VAL A 27 -17.22 0.43 -18.41
C VAL A 27 -16.13 0.86 -19.38
N LYS A 28 -15.79 2.15 -19.35
CA LYS A 28 -14.59 2.67 -20.01
C LYS A 28 -13.36 2.44 -19.16
N LEU A 29 -12.24 2.10 -19.80
CA LEU A 29 -10.94 2.21 -19.14
C LEU A 29 -10.68 3.69 -18.84
N ALA A 30 -10.08 3.97 -17.68
CA ALA A 30 -9.93 5.31 -17.15
C ALA A 30 -8.54 5.52 -16.55
N ASN A 31 -8.27 6.76 -16.15
CA ASN A 31 -7.06 7.13 -15.43
C ASN A 31 -7.23 6.85 -13.95
N TYR A 32 -6.16 6.32 -13.34
CA TYR A 32 -6.07 6.15 -11.91
C TYR A 32 -4.74 6.67 -11.39
N GLN A 33 -4.75 7.24 -10.19
CA GLN A 33 -3.55 7.60 -9.46
C GLN A 33 -3.31 6.57 -8.36
N ILE A 34 -2.19 5.85 -8.46
CA ILE A 34 -1.74 4.90 -7.44
C ILE A 34 -0.78 5.64 -6.52
N ASN A 35 -1.05 5.61 -5.22
CA ASN A 35 -0.27 6.30 -4.19
C ASN A 35 0.25 5.27 -3.18
N LEU A 36 1.53 5.39 -2.83
CA LEU A 36 2.15 4.61 -1.78
C LEU A 36 3.08 5.52 -0.96
N ARG A 37 2.98 5.47 0.36
CA ARG A 37 3.68 6.43 1.24
C ARG A 37 4.25 5.74 2.46
N SER A 38 5.44 6.15 2.84
CA SER A 38 6.07 5.84 4.12
C SER A 38 6.12 7.09 4.98
N PHE A 39 5.60 7.03 6.20
CA PHE A 39 5.56 8.17 7.11
C PHE A 39 5.79 7.74 8.55
N HIS A 40 6.32 8.65 9.36
CA HIS A 40 6.46 8.44 10.78
C HIS A 40 5.34 9.15 11.55
N PRO A 41 4.50 8.46 12.34
CA PRO A 41 3.30 9.08 12.89
C PRO A 41 3.60 10.12 13.98
N ASN A 42 4.68 9.94 14.73
CA ASN A 42 5.05 10.82 15.84
C ASN A 42 5.70 12.13 15.35
N LYS A 43 5.72 13.16 16.19
CA LYS A 43 6.39 14.44 15.88
C LYS A 43 7.89 14.27 15.68
N GLN A 44 8.48 13.34 16.42
CA GLN A 44 9.86 12.91 16.27
C GLN A 44 9.93 11.39 16.39
N PHE A 45 10.99 10.82 15.84
CA PHE A 45 11.31 9.41 15.95
C PHE A 45 11.63 9.08 17.41
N GLU A 46 11.56 7.81 17.78
CA GLU A 46 12.00 7.34 19.09
C GLU A 46 13.52 7.50 19.26
N ALA A 47 14.04 7.29 20.47
CA ALA A 47 15.48 7.44 20.76
C ALA A 47 16.38 6.63 19.81
N LYS A 48 15.96 5.42 19.42
CA LYS A 48 16.66 4.55 18.45
C LYS A 48 16.57 5.03 16.99
N GLY A 49 15.80 6.09 16.75
CA GLY A 49 15.77 6.86 15.51
C GLY A 49 16.35 8.26 15.68
N PHE A 50 17.15 8.50 16.72
CA PHE A 50 17.88 9.74 16.99
C PHE A 50 16.99 11.00 17.00
N PHE A 51 15.70 10.84 17.30
CA PHE A 51 14.73 11.94 17.40
C PHE A 51 14.62 12.83 16.15
N PHE A 52 14.92 12.29 14.97
CA PHE A 52 14.64 12.98 13.70
C PHE A 52 13.16 13.35 13.59
N HIS A 53 12.87 14.44 12.89
CA HIS A 53 11.50 14.87 12.65
C HIS A 53 10.66 13.80 11.96
N GLY A 54 9.48 13.55 12.53
CA GLY A 54 8.44 12.72 11.91
C GLY A 54 7.33 13.56 11.29
N ASP A 55 6.28 12.87 10.82
CA ASP A 55 5.18 13.46 10.05
C ASP A 55 4.00 13.91 10.92
N ASN A 56 3.97 13.54 12.21
CA ASN A 56 3.00 14.04 13.19
C ASN A 56 1.52 13.93 12.73
N ARG A 57 1.15 12.78 12.17
CA ARG A 57 -0.17 12.51 11.59
C ARG A 57 -0.58 11.04 11.69
N GLY A 58 -1.88 10.79 11.56
CA GLY A 58 -2.42 9.45 11.29
C GLY A 58 -2.40 9.06 9.81
N PHE A 59 -3.02 7.90 9.52
CA PHE A 59 -3.29 7.46 8.15
C PHE A 59 -4.22 8.45 7.43
N SER A 60 -4.07 8.57 6.10
CA SER A 60 -4.79 9.61 5.37
C SER A 60 -5.09 9.26 3.91
N LEU A 61 -6.08 9.91 3.32
CA LEU A 61 -6.35 9.94 1.88
C LEU A 61 -6.09 11.33 1.27
N SER A 62 -5.51 12.24 2.05
CA SER A 62 -5.07 13.57 1.62
C SER A 62 -3.96 13.48 0.59
N LYS A 63 -3.74 14.57 -0.15
CA LYS A 63 -2.73 14.62 -1.21
C LYS A 63 -1.33 14.60 -0.59
N SER A 64 -0.42 13.84 -1.19
CA SER A 64 1.01 13.98 -0.90
C SER A 64 1.47 15.37 -1.34
N PHE A 65 2.32 15.99 -0.54
CA PHE A 65 2.83 17.33 -0.85
C PHE A 65 4.35 17.37 -0.72
N PHE A 66 4.99 17.94 -1.72
CA PHE A 66 6.39 18.32 -1.70
C PHE A 66 6.51 19.76 -2.18
N ASN A 67 6.91 20.64 -1.27
CA ASN A 67 7.44 21.96 -1.63
C ASN A 67 8.48 22.31 -0.57
N PRO A 68 9.77 22.31 -0.94
CA PRO A 68 10.86 22.56 -0.01
C PRO A 68 10.86 24.00 0.52
N SER A 69 10.22 24.94 -0.18
CA SER A 69 10.08 26.34 0.24
C SER A 69 8.80 26.61 1.03
N ALA A 70 7.92 25.63 1.21
CA ALA A 70 6.67 25.84 1.91
C ALA A 70 6.86 25.89 3.43
N LYS A 71 6.41 26.99 4.06
CA LYS A 71 6.44 27.16 5.52
C LYS A 71 5.41 26.29 6.25
N ALA A 72 4.37 25.83 5.55
CA ALA A 72 3.31 24.98 6.08
C ALA A 72 2.74 24.07 4.98
N LEU A 73 2.17 22.95 5.39
CA LEU A 73 1.43 22.07 4.50
C LEU A 73 0.14 22.77 4.02
N PRO A 74 -0.17 22.75 2.70
CA PRO A 74 -1.46 23.20 2.20
C PRO A 74 -2.63 22.45 2.84
N PRO A 75 -3.83 23.05 2.85
CA PRO A 75 -5.04 22.35 3.26
C PRO A 75 -5.21 21.02 2.50
N GLN A 76 -5.67 19.98 3.20
CA GLN A 76 -5.89 18.64 2.65
C GLN A 76 -4.64 17.96 2.07
N SER A 77 -3.46 18.32 2.58
CA SER A 77 -2.20 17.64 2.26
C SER A 77 -1.55 17.02 3.49
N VAL A 78 -0.64 16.08 3.25
CA VAL A 78 0.12 15.38 4.30
C VAL A 78 1.60 15.28 3.92
N SER A 79 2.46 15.30 4.93
CA SER A 79 3.88 14.98 4.78
C SER A 79 4.12 13.47 4.79
N SER A 80 5.25 13.02 4.25
CA SER A 80 5.73 11.64 4.33
C SER A 80 7.26 11.63 4.28
N ARG A 81 7.88 10.61 4.86
CA ARG A 81 9.33 10.38 4.74
C ARG A 81 9.71 10.04 3.32
N VAL A 82 8.95 9.19 2.65
CA VAL A 82 9.03 8.97 1.20
C VAL A 82 7.63 8.71 0.69
N TRP A 83 7.29 9.21 -0.48
CA TRP A 83 6.05 8.85 -1.16
C TRP A 83 6.27 8.68 -2.65
N SER A 84 5.51 7.76 -3.24
CA SER A 84 5.41 7.57 -4.67
C SER A 84 3.99 7.81 -5.16
N LYS A 85 3.88 8.38 -6.36
CA LYS A 85 2.63 8.63 -7.06
C LYS A 85 2.80 8.26 -8.52
N ALA A 86 1.96 7.37 -9.02
CA ALA A 86 1.92 6.99 -10.43
C ALA A 86 0.55 7.29 -11.01
N ILE A 87 0.49 8.07 -12.09
CA ILE A 87 -0.74 8.29 -12.86
C ILE A 87 -0.73 7.33 -14.03
N VAL A 88 -1.70 6.43 -14.08
CA VAL A 88 -1.80 5.38 -15.10
C VAL A 88 -3.09 5.55 -15.90
N ASN A 89 -2.96 5.74 -17.22
CA ASN A 89 -4.08 5.65 -18.14
C ASN A 89 -4.19 4.21 -18.64
N LEU A 90 -5.19 3.47 -18.15
CA LEU A 90 -5.35 2.07 -18.55
C LEU A 90 -5.79 1.92 -20.02
N GLU A 91 -6.36 2.97 -20.63
CA GLU A 91 -6.70 2.97 -22.05
C GLU A 91 -5.44 2.99 -22.93
N ASP A 92 -4.40 3.72 -22.51
CA ASP A 92 -3.18 3.91 -23.30
C ASP A 92 -2.20 2.73 -23.20
N ILE A 93 -2.32 1.90 -22.15
CA ILE A 93 -1.43 0.76 -21.95
C ILE A 93 -1.90 -0.42 -22.81
N LYS A 94 -1.27 -0.59 -23.98
CA LYS A 94 -1.55 -1.68 -24.93
C LYS A 94 -0.61 -2.88 -24.79
N GLU A 95 0.58 -2.66 -24.25
CA GLU A 95 1.59 -3.69 -24.04
C GLU A 95 2.35 -3.50 -22.72
N SER A 96 3.11 -4.52 -22.35
CA SER A 96 3.92 -4.52 -21.14
C SER A 96 5.11 -3.56 -21.28
N GLN A 97 5.32 -2.68 -20.30
CA GLN A 97 6.32 -1.61 -20.39
C GLN A 97 6.74 -1.08 -19.02
N LYS A 98 7.91 -0.41 -18.96
CA LYS A 98 8.29 0.45 -17.82
C LYS A 98 7.63 1.81 -17.98
N LEU A 99 6.88 2.28 -16.98
CA LEU A 99 6.23 3.58 -17.05
C LEU A 99 7.19 4.67 -16.56
N LYS A 100 7.26 5.79 -17.30
CA LYS A 100 8.06 6.96 -16.94
C LYS A 100 7.37 7.90 -15.95
N ILE A 101 6.15 7.57 -15.52
CA ILE A 101 5.21 8.50 -14.88
C ILE A 101 5.11 8.28 -13.36
N ILE A 102 6.23 7.94 -12.71
CA ILE A 102 6.29 7.85 -11.25
C ILE A 102 6.98 9.08 -10.69
N GLU A 103 6.27 9.81 -9.84
CA GLU A 103 6.84 10.85 -9.01
C GLU A 103 7.20 10.24 -7.66
N VAL A 104 8.45 10.39 -7.23
CA VAL A 104 8.92 9.97 -5.91
C VAL A 104 9.56 11.16 -5.23
N GLN A 105 9.10 11.49 -4.02
CA GLN A 105 9.58 12.65 -3.26
C GLN A 105 9.63 12.34 -1.77
N SER A 106 10.31 13.21 -1.01
CA SER A 106 10.45 13.15 0.44
C SER A 106 10.19 14.53 1.02
N ASN A 107 9.45 14.63 2.13
CA ASN A 107 9.37 15.89 2.87
C ASN A 107 10.63 16.12 3.68
N THR A 108 10.86 17.38 4.04
CA THR A 108 12.03 17.78 4.83
C THR A 108 12.23 16.89 6.05
N SER A 109 13.46 16.41 6.20
CA SER A 109 13.94 15.71 7.37
C SER A 109 14.84 16.66 8.15
N GLY A 110 14.83 16.59 9.46
CA GLY A 110 15.71 17.41 10.28
C GLY A 110 16.01 16.77 11.63
N PRO A 111 17.15 17.11 12.24
CA PRO A 111 17.60 16.53 13.50
C PRO A 111 16.80 17.06 14.68
N LEU A 112 17.01 16.46 15.85
CA LEU A 112 16.58 17.05 17.12
C LEU A 112 17.22 18.43 17.31
N ARG A 113 16.45 19.40 17.83
CA ARG A 113 16.95 20.73 18.17
C ARG A 113 16.81 20.99 19.66
N VAL A 114 17.87 21.47 20.30
CA VAL A 114 17.86 21.96 21.69
C VAL A 114 18.20 23.45 21.66
N LEU A 115 17.30 24.28 22.21
CA LEU A 115 17.41 25.74 22.16
C LEU A 115 17.60 26.27 20.72
N GLY A 116 16.99 25.61 19.72
CA GLY A 116 17.08 25.96 18.30
C GLY A 116 18.29 25.38 17.56
N VAL A 117 19.29 24.86 18.28
CA VAL A 117 20.53 24.32 17.71
C VAL A 117 20.36 22.84 17.33
N PRO A 118 20.69 22.42 16.10
CA PRO A 118 20.58 21.02 15.69
C PRO A 118 21.61 20.14 16.41
N ILE A 119 21.15 19.02 16.96
CA ILE A 119 21.97 17.98 17.56
C ILE A 119 22.11 16.84 16.55
N LEU A 120 23.33 16.61 16.07
CA LEU A 120 23.69 15.50 15.17
C LEU A 120 22.98 15.49 13.80
N GLY A 121 23.06 16.60 13.07
CA GLY A 121 22.61 16.66 11.68
C GLY A 121 22.36 18.07 11.15
N HIS A 122 21.69 18.14 10.01
CA HIS A 122 21.23 19.37 9.36
C HIS A 122 19.84 19.14 8.75
N ASP A 123 19.13 20.21 8.39
CA ASP A 123 17.86 20.05 7.67
C ASP A 123 18.12 19.61 6.23
N GLU A 124 17.46 18.53 5.82
CA GLU A 124 17.52 17.97 4.48
C GLU A 124 16.18 18.23 3.78
N ASP A 125 16.17 19.14 2.83
CA ASP A 125 14.98 19.57 2.08
C ASP A 125 14.77 18.81 0.76
N TYR A 126 15.73 17.96 0.38
CA TYR A 126 15.72 17.18 -0.85
C TYR A 126 15.53 18.03 -2.13
N ASN A 127 15.99 19.29 -2.10
CA ASN A 127 15.94 20.17 -3.27
C ASN A 127 16.80 19.66 -4.43
N ASP A 128 17.97 19.12 -4.11
CA ASP A 128 18.90 18.56 -5.09
C ASP A 128 18.45 17.14 -5.49
N ILE A 129 18.26 16.94 -6.80
CA ILE A 129 17.84 15.67 -7.39
C ILE A 129 18.76 14.50 -7.02
N LYS A 130 20.04 14.78 -6.72
CA LYS A 130 21.02 13.77 -6.32
C LYS A 130 20.66 13.06 -5.01
N TYR A 131 20.01 13.77 -4.08
CA TYR A 131 19.66 13.24 -2.75
C TYR A 131 18.19 12.83 -2.64
N ARG A 132 17.38 13.10 -3.68
CA ARG A 132 15.97 12.73 -3.70
C ARG A 132 15.78 11.21 -3.68
N PRO A 133 14.68 10.72 -3.08
CA PRO A 133 14.30 9.33 -3.24
C PRO A 133 14.03 9.02 -4.71
N SER A 134 14.17 7.74 -5.06
CA SER A 134 13.98 7.26 -6.42
C SER A 134 13.04 6.07 -6.44
N GLY A 135 12.49 5.76 -7.61
CA GLY A 135 11.64 4.58 -7.76
C GLY A 135 11.32 4.27 -9.20
N GLU A 136 10.72 3.12 -9.40
CA GLU A 136 10.26 2.65 -10.69
C GLU A 136 8.91 1.98 -10.60
N ILE A 137 8.21 1.94 -11.72
CA ILE A 137 6.99 1.17 -11.91
C ILE A 137 7.02 0.53 -13.30
N LYS A 138 6.64 -0.74 -13.34
CA LYS A 138 6.50 -1.55 -14.54
C LYS A 138 5.08 -2.07 -14.58
N VAL A 139 4.52 -2.17 -15.78
CA VAL A 139 3.22 -2.80 -16.01
C VAL A 139 3.41 -3.99 -16.95
N LEU A 140 2.81 -5.11 -16.57
CA LEU A 140 2.72 -6.33 -17.36
C LEU A 140 1.25 -6.55 -17.73
N ILE A 141 0.99 -6.71 -19.02
CA ILE A 141 -0.32 -7.12 -19.53
C ILE A 141 -0.25 -8.62 -19.84
N PRO A 142 -1.04 -9.47 -19.14
CA PRO A 142 -1.12 -10.89 -19.47
C PRO A 142 -1.65 -11.12 -20.89
N ALA A 143 -1.13 -12.15 -21.58
CA ALA A 143 -1.49 -12.46 -22.96
C ALA A 143 -2.97 -12.88 -23.16
N VAL A 144 -3.68 -13.22 -22.07
CA VAL A 144 -5.08 -13.65 -22.14
C VAL A 144 -5.98 -12.41 -22.13
N ASP A 145 -6.35 -11.96 -23.33
CA ASP A 145 -7.42 -10.99 -23.53
C ASP A 145 -8.76 -11.72 -23.70
N VAL A 146 -9.66 -11.58 -22.73
CA VAL A 146 -11.03 -12.09 -22.86
C VAL A 146 -11.89 -10.89 -23.17
N ALA A 147 -12.68 -10.95 -24.24
CA ALA A 147 -13.63 -9.89 -24.58
C ALA A 147 -14.51 -9.58 -23.37
N GLY A 148 -14.38 -8.37 -22.83
CA GLY A 148 -15.09 -7.92 -21.62
C GLY A 148 -14.22 -7.77 -20.37
N ARG A 149 -12.97 -8.26 -20.34
CA ARG A 149 -12.12 -8.19 -19.15
C ARG A 149 -10.68 -7.81 -19.48
N ARG A 150 -10.14 -6.81 -18.78
CA ARG A 150 -8.75 -6.33 -18.95
C ARG A 150 -7.98 -6.40 -17.65
N THR A 151 -6.77 -6.95 -17.69
CA THR A 151 -5.90 -7.13 -16.51
C THR A 151 -4.58 -6.41 -16.69
N PHE A 152 -4.13 -5.71 -15.65
CA PHE A 152 -2.88 -4.98 -15.58
C PHE A 152 -2.16 -5.35 -14.28
N ASN A 153 -0.94 -5.85 -14.40
CA ASN A 153 -0.10 -6.21 -13.25
C ASN A 153 1.02 -5.18 -13.12
N PHE A 154 0.97 -4.35 -12.09
CA PHE A 154 2.00 -3.39 -11.77
C PHE A 154 2.98 -3.96 -10.75
N THR A 155 4.25 -3.69 -10.98
CA THR A 155 5.32 -3.87 -9.99
C THR A 155 6.00 -2.54 -9.83
N SER A 156 6.02 -2.00 -8.62
CA SER A 156 6.73 -0.77 -8.30
C SER A 156 7.62 -0.92 -7.07
N HIS A 157 8.68 -0.13 -7.06
CA HIS A 157 9.62 -0.02 -5.96
C HIS A 157 9.95 1.46 -5.79
N TYR A 158 10.00 1.94 -4.54
CA TYR A 158 10.67 3.18 -4.23
C TYR A 158 11.65 2.97 -3.09
N HIS A 159 12.66 3.82 -3.07
CA HIS A 159 13.58 3.90 -1.95
C HIS A 159 14.04 5.33 -1.66
N GLY A 160 14.57 5.56 -0.46
CA GLY A 160 15.14 6.87 -0.09
C GLY A 160 16.02 6.81 1.15
N LYS A 161 16.93 7.78 1.26
CA LYS A 161 17.87 7.92 2.39
C LYS A 161 17.60 9.16 3.21
N ASN A 162 17.82 9.07 4.51
CA ASN A 162 17.81 10.24 5.38
C ASN A 162 19.18 10.96 5.33
N HIS A 163 19.34 11.92 4.42
CA HIS A 163 20.58 12.69 4.28
C HIS A 163 20.74 13.80 5.33
N ALA A 164 19.77 13.97 6.24
CA ALA A 164 19.86 14.89 7.37
C ALA A 164 20.90 14.48 8.43
N PHE A 165 21.39 13.24 8.41
CA PHE A 165 22.47 12.81 9.29
C PHE A 165 23.77 13.55 8.98
N VAL A 166 24.49 13.93 10.03
CA VAL A 166 25.82 14.55 9.93
C VAL A 166 26.74 13.70 9.04
N LEU A 167 27.45 14.32 8.10
CA LEU A 167 28.34 13.68 7.11
C LEU A 167 27.66 12.73 6.10
N SER A 168 26.35 12.49 6.17
CA SER A 168 25.68 11.54 5.26
C SER A 168 25.86 11.93 3.79
N ARG A 169 25.65 13.21 3.43
CA ARG A 169 25.90 13.73 2.08
C ARG A 169 27.36 13.63 1.70
N THR A 170 28.27 14.08 2.57
CA THR A 170 29.72 14.04 2.30
C THR A 170 30.20 12.63 1.97
N VAL A 171 29.80 11.62 2.75
CA VAL A 171 30.18 10.23 2.48
C VAL A 171 29.56 9.73 1.16
N TYR A 172 28.31 10.10 0.88
CA TYR A 172 27.63 9.77 -0.36
C TYR A 172 28.30 10.40 -1.58
N ASP A 173 28.77 11.64 -1.48
CA ASP A 173 29.43 12.36 -2.55
C ASP A 173 30.78 11.75 -2.93
N HIS A 174 31.51 11.20 -1.95
CA HIS A 174 32.83 10.62 -2.16
C HIS A 174 32.79 9.14 -2.53
N THR A 175 31.80 8.39 -2.03
CA THR A 175 31.78 6.91 -2.15
C THR A 175 30.60 6.36 -2.95
N GLY A 176 29.59 7.19 -3.26
CA GLY A 176 28.31 6.74 -3.82
C GLY A 176 27.42 5.98 -2.83
N THR A 177 27.83 5.84 -1.57
CA THR A 177 27.09 5.14 -0.51
C THR A 177 27.00 5.98 0.77
N SER A 178 26.03 5.68 1.64
CA SER A 178 25.90 6.35 2.94
C SER A 178 25.80 5.30 4.04
N PHE A 179 26.24 5.65 5.25
CA PHE A 179 26.06 4.80 6.44
C PHE A 179 24.60 4.81 6.94
N VAL A 180 23.78 5.73 6.42
CA VAL A 180 22.34 5.74 6.65
C VAL A 180 21.71 4.71 5.69
N PRO A 181 20.98 3.71 6.22
CA PRO A 181 20.33 2.72 5.38
C PRO A 181 19.24 3.35 4.50
N ASP A 182 19.01 2.72 3.35
CA ASP A 182 17.84 3.01 2.53
C ASP A 182 16.56 2.60 3.27
N LEU A 183 15.49 3.34 2.99
CA LEU A 183 14.13 2.90 3.18
C LEU A 183 13.66 2.27 1.87
N ASP A 184 13.26 1.01 1.87
CA ASP A 184 12.82 0.27 0.68
C ASP A 184 11.37 -0.23 0.80
N VAL A 185 10.54 0.10 -0.20
CA VAL A 185 9.16 -0.41 -0.28
C VAL A 185 8.85 -0.91 -1.69
N ARG A 186 8.29 -2.11 -1.77
CA ARG A 186 7.87 -2.78 -3.00
C ARG A 186 6.38 -3.03 -3.00
N HIS A 187 5.78 -2.92 -4.17
CA HIS A 187 4.35 -3.09 -4.37
C HIS A 187 4.08 -3.91 -5.62
N GLU A 188 3.33 -4.98 -5.44
CA GLU A 188 2.70 -5.72 -6.52
C GLU A 188 1.20 -5.44 -6.51
N LEU A 189 0.71 -4.82 -7.58
CA LEU A 189 -0.69 -4.44 -7.74
C LEU A 189 -1.26 -5.09 -8.99
N MET A 190 -2.33 -5.85 -8.83
CA MET A 190 -3.13 -6.31 -9.97
C MET A 190 -4.41 -5.49 -10.01
N ILE A 191 -4.71 -4.90 -11.17
CA ILE A 191 -5.98 -4.27 -11.49
C ILE A 191 -6.62 -5.09 -12.60
N ARG A 192 -7.81 -5.64 -12.34
CA ARG A 192 -8.60 -6.35 -13.34
C ARG A 192 -9.98 -5.73 -13.44
N ILE A 193 -10.29 -5.17 -14.60
CA ILE A 193 -11.56 -4.51 -14.88
C ILE A 193 -12.46 -5.49 -15.63
N GLU A 194 -13.64 -5.74 -15.07
CA GLU A 194 -14.73 -6.43 -15.74
C GLU A 194 -15.67 -5.37 -16.34
N LEU A 195 -15.59 -5.23 -17.66
CA LEU A 195 -16.22 -4.13 -18.41
C LEU A 195 -17.75 -4.28 -18.41
N VAL A 196 -18.26 -5.52 -18.49
CA VAL A 196 -19.71 -5.79 -18.53
C VAL A 196 -20.30 -5.84 -17.12
N GLY A 197 -19.61 -6.52 -16.19
CA GLY A 197 -20.00 -6.62 -14.78
C GLY A 197 -19.82 -5.32 -13.97
N MET A 198 -19.15 -4.33 -14.56
CA MET A 198 -18.92 -3.00 -13.99
C MET A 198 -18.24 -3.02 -12.62
N TYR A 199 -17.12 -3.77 -12.51
CA TYR A 199 -16.31 -3.79 -11.28
C TYR A 199 -14.82 -3.87 -11.58
N MET A 200 -14.03 -3.46 -10.59
CA MET A 200 -12.58 -3.61 -10.55
C MET A 200 -12.18 -4.58 -9.44
N ASP A 201 -11.51 -5.66 -9.80
CA ASP A 201 -10.76 -6.50 -8.87
C ASP A 201 -9.37 -5.90 -8.66
N ILE A 202 -8.98 -5.75 -7.40
CA ILE A 202 -7.69 -5.19 -6.99
C ILE A 202 -7.02 -6.17 -6.05
N SER A 203 -5.82 -6.66 -6.40
CA SER A 203 -4.92 -7.32 -5.44
C SER A 203 -3.73 -6.42 -5.16
N SER A 204 -3.48 -6.09 -3.89
CA SER A 204 -2.37 -5.27 -3.45
C SER A 204 -1.51 -6.03 -2.46
N LEU A 205 -0.26 -6.28 -2.82
CA LEU A 205 0.76 -6.87 -1.97
C LEU A 205 1.90 -5.88 -1.79
N VAL A 206 2.12 -5.44 -0.56
CA VAL A 206 3.22 -4.51 -0.23
C VAL A 206 4.14 -5.15 0.78
N TYR A 207 5.44 -5.02 0.54
CA TYR A 207 6.49 -5.58 1.36
C TYR A 207 7.76 -4.73 1.24
N GLY A 208 8.64 -4.82 2.22
CA GLY A 208 9.87 -4.04 2.24
C GLY A 208 10.43 -3.94 3.66
N ASP A 209 10.91 -2.75 3.99
CA ASP A 209 11.36 -2.43 5.34
C ASP A 209 10.22 -2.41 6.36
N GLY A 210 10.56 -2.74 7.60
CA GLY A 210 9.57 -2.78 8.67
C GLY A 210 9.17 -1.40 9.21
N PHE A 211 9.92 -0.36 8.84
CA PHE A 211 9.85 0.98 9.41
C PHE A 211 9.98 2.04 8.30
N PRO A 212 9.23 3.16 8.34
CA PRO A 212 8.23 3.55 9.33
C PRO A 212 6.85 2.97 8.96
N ASN A 213 5.75 3.70 9.22
CA ASN A 213 4.43 3.25 8.80
C ASN A 213 4.32 3.39 7.28
N THR A 214 3.55 2.51 6.65
CA THR A 214 3.32 2.55 5.20
C THR A 214 1.82 2.53 4.91
N GLU A 215 1.37 3.27 3.91
CA GLU A 215 -0.02 3.28 3.47
C GLU A 215 -0.11 3.42 1.96
N GLY A 216 -1.16 2.84 1.37
CA GLY A 216 -1.40 2.93 -0.06
C GLY A 216 -2.89 3.12 -0.39
N PHE A 217 -3.17 3.84 -1.46
CA PHE A 217 -4.52 4.05 -1.96
C PHE A 217 -4.52 4.31 -3.47
N ILE A 218 -5.65 4.03 -4.11
CA ILE A 218 -5.90 4.36 -5.52
C ILE A 218 -7.00 5.43 -5.61
N GLU A 219 -6.83 6.37 -6.53
CA GLU A 219 -7.74 7.48 -6.78
C GLU A 219 -8.20 7.47 -8.26
N ASP A 220 -9.49 7.72 -8.50
CA ASP A 220 -10.03 7.85 -9.86
C ASP A 220 -10.00 9.30 -10.37
N THR A 221 -10.48 9.52 -11.60
CA THR A 221 -10.53 10.84 -12.25
C THR A 221 -11.43 11.87 -11.58
N LYS A 222 -12.34 11.45 -10.69
CA LYS A 222 -13.24 12.33 -9.93
C LYS A 222 -12.75 12.54 -8.49
N GLY A 223 -11.59 12.00 -8.14
CA GLY A 223 -11.01 12.11 -6.81
C GLY A 223 -11.61 11.15 -5.78
N ASN A 224 -12.41 10.17 -6.21
CA ASN A 224 -12.85 9.09 -5.31
C ASN A 224 -11.65 8.19 -5.00
N LYS A 225 -11.53 7.76 -3.74
CA LYS A 225 -10.36 7.05 -3.24
C LYS A 225 -10.72 5.74 -2.58
N VAL A 226 -9.87 4.75 -2.75
CA VAL A 226 -9.96 3.45 -2.08
C VAL A 226 -8.61 3.11 -1.47
N PHE A 227 -8.58 2.86 -0.15
CA PHE A 227 -7.38 2.32 0.49
C PHE A 227 -7.01 0.96 -0.09
N LEU A 228 -5.73 0.77 -0.37
CA LEU A 228 -5.15 -0.51 -0.76
C LEU A 228 -4.63 -1.29 0.45
N GLY A 229 -4.24 -0.58 1.51
CA GLY A 229 -3.79 -1.14 2.79
C GLY A 229 -2.97 -0.15 3.60
N ALA A 230 -2.65 -0.56 4.82
CA ALA A 230 -1.81 0.18 5.76
C ALA A 230 -0.96 -0.80 6.58
N HIS A 231 0.20 -0.30 7.00
CA HIS A 231 1.17 -0.99 7.86
C HIS A 231 1.63 -0.06 8.97
N ILE A 232 1.60 -0.57 10.19
CA ILE A 232 2.14 0.12 11.36
C ILE A 232 3.54 -0.44 11.59
N ARG A 233 4.50 0.47 11.72
CA ARG A 233 5.92 0.15 11.81
C ARG A 233 6.21 -0.88 12.89
N ILE A 234 7.17 -1.74 12.58
CA ILE A 234 7.75 -2.73 13.48
C ILE A 234 9.22 -2.37 13.75
N GLY A 235 9.68 -2.65 14.97
CA GLY A 235 11.05 -2.35 15.39
C GLY A 235 11.41 -0.87 15.29
N THR A 236 12.65 -0.54 14.95
CA THR A 236 13.19 0.84 14.94
C THR A 236 14.03 1.09 13.68
N PRO A 237 14.35 2.35 13.31
CA PRO A 237 15.19 2.63 12.14
C PRO A 237 16.50 1.82 12.16
N ALA A 238 17.17 1.81 13.32
CA ALA A 238 18.43 1.12 13.54
C ALA A 238 18.37 -0.41 13.40
N THR A 239 17.18 -1.03 13.36
CA THR A 239 17.02 -2.49 13.30
C THR A 239 16.27 -2.96 12.06
N HIS A 240 15.46 -2.10 11.44
CA HIS A 240 14.47 -2.49 10.42
C HIS A 240 14.60 -1.80 9.06
N LEU A 241 15.67 -1.02 8.88
CA LEU A 241 16.08 -0.44 7.59
C LEU A 241 17.37 -1.09 7.02
N PHE A 242 18.15 -1.81 7.83
CA PHE A 242 19.39 -2.41 7.33
C PHE A 242 19.11 -3.63 6.44
N GLY A 243 19.70 -3.64 5.24
CA GLY A 243 19.65 -4.75 4.27
C GLY A 243 18.42 -4.72 3.36
N ASP A 244 18.37 -5.64 2.39
CA ASP A 244 17.22 -5.78 1.48
C ASP A 244 16.08 -6.57 2.14
N ASN A 245 15.31 -5.88 2.98
CA ASN A 245 14.23 -6.52 3.70
C ASN A 245 13.00 -6.74 2.81
N LYS A 246 12.36 -7.90 2.98
CA LYS A 246 11.13 -8.29 2.27
C LYS A 246 10.01 -8.63 3.24
N ARG A 247 9.87 -7.82 4.30
CA ARG A 247 8.84 -8.04 5.32
C ARG A 247 7.49 -7.68 4.72
N LEU A 248 6.52 -8.59 4.85
CA LEU A 248 5.15 -8.31 4.47
C LEU A 248 4.62 -7.12 5.26
N MET A 249 4.06 -6.13 4.57
CA MET A 249 3.38 -4.98 5.18
C MET A 249 1.86 -5.19 5.11
N TRP A 250 1.33 -5.53 3.94
CA TRP A 250 -0.04 -6.02 3.78
C TRP A 250 -0.24 -6.83 2.50
N ALA A 251 -1.33 -7.58 2.46
CA ALA A 251 -1.79 -8.32 1.29
C ALA A 251 -3.33 -8.30 1.24
N ASN A 252 -3.91 -7.52 0.33
CA ASN A 252 -5.37 -7.34 0.24
C ASN A 252 -5.88 -7.72 -1.14
N ALA A 253 -7.06 -8.35 -1.21
CA ALA A 253 -7.81 -8.58 -2.44
C ALA A 253 -9.23 -8.05 -2.26
N ILE A 254 -9.59 -7.04 -3.03
CA ILE A 254 -10.88 -6.34 -2.95
C ILE A 254 -11.51 -6.21 -4.34
N ARG A 255 -12.85 -6.12 -4.39
CA ARG A 255 -13.61 -5.77 -5.59
C ARG A 255 -14.38 -4.49 -5.34
N VAL A 256 -14.21 -3.50 -6.20
CA VAL A 256 -14.90 -2.20 -6.11
C VAL A 256 -15.84 -2.05 -7.29
N GLY A 257 -17.08 -1.63 -7.05
CA GLY A 257 -18.04 -1.33 -8.13
C GLY A 257 -17.64 -0.08 -8.92
N LEU A 258 -17.81 -0.11 -10.25
CA LEU A 258 -17.47 0.97 -11.18
C LEU A 258 -18.72 1.58 -11.83
N ASN A 259 -18.63 2.88 -12.13
CA ASN A 259 -19.55 3.59 -13.01
C ASN A 259 -19.14 3.36 -14.48
N LYS A 260 -20.03 3.69 -15.42
CA LYS A 260 -19.77 3.54 -16.87
C LYS A 260 -18.54 4.33 -17.35
N ASP A 261 -18.23 5.44 -16.69
CA ASP A 261 -17.07 6.28 -16.99
C ASP A 261 -15.75 5.77 -16.36
N GLY A 262 -15.78 4.62 -15.67
CA GLY A 262 -14.62 4.03 -15.00
C GLY A 262 -14.39 4.56 -13.58
N THR A 263 -15.23 5.46 -13.05
CA THR A 263 -15.07 5.97 -11.68
C THR A 263 -15.65 5.02 -10.63
N PHE A 264 -15.19 5.09 -9.38
CA PHE A 264 -15.68 4.25 -8.31
C PHE A 264 -17.13 4.64 -7.93
N THR A 265 -17.98 3.63 -7.71
CA THR A 265 -19.38 3.83 -7.28
C THR A 265 -19.50 4.28 -5.82
N ASN A 266 -18.45 4.09 -5.01
CA ASN A 266 -18.38 4.25 -3.55
C ASN A 266 -19.35 3.39 -2.71
N LYS A 267 -20.37 2.79 -3.33
CA LYS A 267 -21.45 2.06 -2.67
C LYS A 267 -21.13 0.59 -2.39
N LYS A 268 -20.26 -0.03 -3.17
CA LYS A 268 -19.97 -1.47 -3.08
C LYS A 268 -18.48 -1.75 -3.07
N LEU A 269 -18.06 -2.45 -2.03
CA LEU A 269 -16.73 -3.05 -1.89
C LEU A 269 -16.88 -4.46 -1.31
N ASP A 270 -16.43 -5.47 -2.04
CA ASP A 270 -16.37 -6.85 -1.56
C ASP A 270 -14.91 -7.18 -1.20
N ILE A 271 -14.68 -7.81 -0.06
CA ILE A 271 -13.36 -8.21 0.43
C ILE A 271 -13.20 -9.71 0.21
N TYR A 272 -12.13 -10.14 -0.46
CA TYR A 272 -11.82 -11.55 -0.74
C TYR A 272 -10.63 -12.07 0.05
N ALA A 273 -9.68 -11.19 0.37
CA ALA A 273 -8.57 -11.49 1.26
C ALA A 273 -8.07 -10.23 1.95
N GLN A 274 -7.58 -10.41 3.17
CA GLN A 274 -6.85 -9.40 3.93
C GLN A 274 -5.68 -10.07 4.64
N GLY A 275 -4.56 -9.36 4.73
CA GLY A 275 -3.35 -9.82 5.38
C GLY A 275 -2.56 -8.63 5.87
N LEU A 276 -2.10 -8.68 7.12
CA LEU A 276 -1.34 -7.61 7.77
C LEU A 276 0.07 -8.08 8.13
N GLY A 277 1.01 -7.13 8.13
CA GLY A 277 2.43 -7.31 8.40
C GLY A 277 2.82 -7.60 9.85
N GLY A 278 2.10 -8.54 10.48
CA GLY A 278 2.40 -9.04 11.82
C GLY A 278 1.45 -8.60 12.93
N PRO A 279 1.49 -9.30 14.07
CA PRO A 279 0.64 -9.06 15.23
C PRO A 279 0.99 -7.73 15.90
N LYS A 280 -0.05 -7.03 16.36
CA LYS A 280 0.11 -5.70 16.97
C LYS A 280 0.93 -5.74 18.25
N GLU A 281 0.71 -6.74 19.09
CA GLU A 281 1.30 -6.89 20.41
C GLU A 281 2.82 -7.10 20.42
N TYR A 282 3.42 -7.39 19.25
CA TYR A 282 4.86 -7.65 19.15
C TYR A 282 5.61 -6.58 18.38
N ARG A 283 4.98 -5.45 18.00
CA ARG A 283 5.58 -4.45 17.10
C ARG A 283 6.90 -3.86 17.63
N ASP A 284 7.09 -3.75 18.95
CA ASP A 284 8.36 -3.34 19.56
C ASP A 284 9.40 -4.47 19.65
N ASP A 285 8.94 -5.71 19.83
CA ASP A 285 9.78 -6.88 20.08
C ASP A 285 10.56 -7.36 18.85
N TYR A 286 10.14 -6.91 17.66
CA TYR A 286 10.85 -7.16 16.40
C TYR A 286 12.34 -6.77 16.46
N GLY A 287 12.73 -5.79 17.28
CA GLY A 287 14.10 -5.26 17.35
C GLY A 287 14.99 -5.77 18.50
N LEU A 288 14.52 -6.69 19.34
CA LEU A 288 15.22 -7.05 20.60
C LEU A 288 15.82 -8.46 20.65
N THR A 289 15.55 -9.30 19.66
CA THR A 289 16.15 -10.63 19.58
C THR A 289 16.79 -10.81 18.23
N PHE A 290 18.07 -11.24 18.19
CA PHE A 290 18.59 -12.00 17.04
C PHE A 290 17.51 -12.99 16.65
N GLU A 291 16.90 -12.82 15.48
CA GLU A 291 15.67 -13.49 15.01
C GLU A 291 15.45 -14.86 15.65
N ARG A 292 14.85 -14.89 16.85
CA ARG A 292 14.50 -16.16 17.48
C ARG A 292 13.33 -16.63 16.66
N LYS A 293 13.58 -17.66 15.84
CA LYS A 293 12.63 -18.53 15.12
C LYS A 293 11.62 -19.14 16.10
N GLY A 294 10.83 -18.31 16.77
CA GLY A 294 9.86 -18.71 17.77
C GLY A 294 8.57 -19.10 17.07
N ASN A 295 8.23 -20.39 17.12
CA ASN A 295 6.92 -20.89 16.71
C ASN A 295 5.84 -20.41 17.69
N THR A 296 5.45 -19.13 17.62
CA THR A 296 4.42 -18.60 18.53
C THR A 296 3.07 -18.67 17.83
N THR A 297 2.23 -19.57 18.33
CA THR A 297 0.82 -19.71 17.94
C THR A 297 -0.02 -18.88 18.89
N ARG A 298 -0.69 -17.82 18.44
CA ARG A 298 -1.56 -17.02 19.32
C ARG A 298 -2.90 -16.70 18.68
N ARG A 299 -3.92 -16.64 19.52
CA ARG A 299 -5.29 -16.31 19.16
C ARG A 299 -5.43 -14.79 19.10
N ILE A 300 -5.65 -14.23 17.90
CA ILE A 300 -5.91 -12.82 17.64
C ILE A 300 -7.39 -12.66 17.34
N ILE A 301 -8.03 -11.62 17.87
CA ILE A 301 -9.40 -11.27 17.47
C ILE A 301 -9.30 -10.38 16.23
N GLU A 302 -9.87 -10.84 15.12
CA GLU A 302 -9.87 -10.10 13.87
C GLU A 302 -10.67 -8.78 13.99
N PRO A 303 -10.14 -7.65 13.50
CA PRO A 303 -10.80 -6.35 13.65
C PRO A 303 -12.19 -6.28 13.00
N ILE A 304 -12.36 -6.98 11.86
CA ILE A 304 -13.59 -6.92 11.05
C ILE A 304 -14.62 -7.94 11.53
N THR A 305 -14.21 -9.19 11.73
CA THR A 305 -15.13 -10.28 12.02
C THR A 305 -15.38 -10.45 13.51
N GLN A 306 -14.55 -9.83 14.37
CA GLN A 306 -14.51 -10.06 15.82
C GLN A 306 -14.32 -11.56 16.17
N GLN A 307 -13.91 -12.37 15.19
CA GLN A 307 -13.66 -13.78 15.38
C GLN A 307 -12.25 -13.98 15.89
N ALA A 308 -12.11 -14.92 16.81
CA ALA A 308 -10.84 -15.26 17.39
C ALA A 308 -10.08 -16.22 16.47
N THR A 309 -9.22 -15.67 15.61
CA THR A 309 -8.40 -16.37 14.63
C THR A 309 -7.07 -16.79 15.26
N VAL A 310 -6.61 -18.00 14.99
CA VAL A 310 -5.28 -18.45 15.45
C VAL A 310 -4.23 -18.03 14.43
N PHE A 311 -3.40 -17.07 14.82
CA PHE A 311 -2.29 -16.56 14.05
C PHE A 311 -0.99 -17.27 14.45
N PHE A 312 -0.20 -17.70 13.46
CA PHE A 312 1.11 -18.27 13.68
C PHE A 312 2.13 -17.29 13.11
N TRP A 313 2.93 -16.68 13.98
CA TRP A 313 4.04 -15.83 13.58
C TRP A 313 5.33 -16.61 13.77
N ASN A 314 5.90 -17.11 12.67
CA ASN A 314 7.27 -17.59 12.64
C ASN A 314 7.99 -16.78 11.58
N PHE A 315 9.05 -16.07 11.98
CA PHE A 315 9.83 -15.22 11.10
C PHE A 315 10.43 -15.95 9.90
N GLN A 316 10.54 -17.28 9.89
CA GLN A 316 11.28 -17.95 8.81
C GLN A 316 10.79 -19.32 8.32
N GLU A 317 9.78 -19.98 8.90
CA GLU A 317 9.35 -21.26 8.32
C GLU A 317 7.85 -21.50 8.18
N VAL A 318 7.61 -21.88 6.94
CA VAL A 318 6.41 -22.00 6.13
C VAL A 318 5.79 -23.39 6.38
N SER A 319 6.64 -24.40 6.48
CA SER A 319 6.37 -25.83 6.70
C SER A 319 5.63 -26.15 8.01
N SER A 320 5.75 -25.34 9.06
CA SER A 320 5.22 -25.63 10.40
C SER A 320 3.73 -25.27 10.58
N ILE A 321 3.17 -24.42 9.71
CA ILE A 321 1.78 -23.91 9.77
C ILE A 321 0.78 -24.88 9.09
N THR A 322 1.24 -25.99 8.49
CA THR A 322 0.40 -26.87 7.65
C THR A 322 -0.42 -27.93 8.36
N LYS A 323 -0.27 -28.14 9.66
CA LYS A 323 -0.77 -29.35 10.33
C LYS A 323 -2.19 -29.28 10.89
N LYS A 324 -2.90 -28.15 10.83
CA LYS A 324 -4.30 -28.06 11.31
C LYS A 324 -5.23 -27.49 10.24
N ASN A 325 -6.27 -28.24 9.92
CA ASN A 325 -7.28 -27.96 8.90
C ASN A 325 -8.08 -26.68 9.23
N TYR A 326 -7.92 -25.61 8.44
CA TYR A 326 -8.72 -24.38 8.55
C TYR A 326 -9.70 -24.24 7.37
N THR A 327 -10.97 -23.99 7.68
CA THR A 327 -12.06 -23.77 6.72
C THR A 327 -12.18 -22.28 6.34
N PRO A 328 -12.51 -21.97 5.08
CA PRO A 328 -12.58 -20.59 4.56
C PRO A 328 -13.79 -19.79 5.13
N PRO A 329 -13.79 -18.43 5.02
CA PRO A 329 -12.81 -17.66 4.25
C PRO A 329 -11.97 -16.65 5.08
N PHE A 330 -10.78 -17.12 5.48
CA PHE A 330 -9.51 -16.39 5.48
C PHE A 330 -8.46 -17.44 5.11
N ARG A 331 -7.73 -17.28 4.00
CA ARG A 331 -6.73 -18.28 3.55
C ARG A 331 -5.50 -17.65 2.91
N LEU A 332 -4.87 -16.68 3.57
CA LEU A 332 -3.44 -16.47 3.36
C LEU A 332 -2.70 -17.34 4.36
N LYS A 333 -2.31 -18.52 3.89
CA LYS A 333 -1.38 -19.37 4.62
C LYS A 333 -0.03 -18.68 4.46
N ILE A 334 0.47 -18.01 5.51
CA ILE A 334 1.82 -17.42 5.56
C ILE A 334 2.84 -18.57 5.61
N LYS A 335 2.86 -19.33 4.53
CA LYS A 335 3.69 -20.48 4.22
C LYS A 335 4.51 -20.18 2.95
N ASN A 336 4.49 -18.99 2.39
CA ASN A 336 4.85 -18.85 0.99
C ASN A 336 5.79 -17.66 0.76
N ASP A 337 6.79 -17.88 -0.10
CA ASP A 337 7.49 -16.81 -0.81
C ASP A 337 6.46 -15.78 -1.35
N ILE A 338 6.86 -14.52 -1.48
CA ILE A 338 6.04 -13.40 -1.97
C ILE A 338 5.25 -13.79 -3.22
N SER A 339 5.88 -14.55 -4.12
CA SER A 339 5.28 -15.13 -5.33
C SER A 339 4.02 -15.95 -5.08
N ALA A 340 3.99 -16.74 -4.00
CA ALA A 340 2.85 -17.59 -3.69
C ALA A 340 1.79 -16.88 -2.81
N ILE A 341 2.13 -15.80 -2.10
CA ILE A 341 1.13 -14.86 -1.55
C ILE A 341 0.37 -14.17 -2.70
N LYS A 342 1.11 -13.66 -3.70
CA LYS A 342 0.53 -13.07 -4.91
C LYS A 342 -0.47 -14.00 -5.58
N ASN A 343 -0.09 -15.27 -5.79
CA ASN A 343 -0.98 -16.27 -6.38
C ASN A 343 -2.23 -16.49 -5.51
N GLN A 344 -2.10 -16.59 -4.19
CA GLN A 344 -3.25 -16.75 -3.30
C GLN A 344 -4.21 -15.55 -3.34
N LEU A 345 -3.69 -14.32 -3.42
CA LEU A 345 -4.53 -13.13 -3.60
C LEU A 345 -5.36 -13.22 -4.88
N PHE A 346 -4.75 -13.64 -5.99
CA PHE A 346 -5.47 -13.82 -7.25
C PHE A 346 -6.53 -14.92 -7.16
N GLU A 347 -6.18 -16.06 -6.58
CA GLU A 347 -7.07 -17.20 -6.41
C GLU A 347 -8.24 -16.90 -5.47
N SER A 348 -8.09 -15.95 -4.53
CA SER A 348 -9.16 -15.56 -3.59
C SER A 348 -10.44 -15.09 -4.31
N PHE A 349 -10.31 -14.45 -5.47
CA PHE A 349 -11.46 -14.01 -6.29
C PHE A 349 -12.29 -15.16 -6.88
N LYS A 350 -11.79 -16.41 -6.85
CA LYS A 350 -12.55 -17.59 -7.28
C LYS A 350 -13.49 -18.10 -6.18
N THR A 351 -13.42 -17.52 -4.99
CA THR A 351 -14.28 -17.86 -3.84
C THR A 351 -15.28 -16.74 -3.57
N SER A 352 -16.25 -16.99 -2.69
CA SER A 352 -17.15 -15.93 -2.25
C SER A 352 -16.41 -14.89 -1.42
N ALA A 353 -16.85 -13.63 -1.52
CA ALA A 353 -16.34 -12.55 -0.66
C ALA A 353 -16.52 -12.91 0.82
N ILE A 354 -15.49 -12.60 1.62
CA ILE A 354 -15.42 -12.87 3.06
C ILE A 354 -16.24 -11.83 3.83
N SER A 355 -16.33 -10.63 3.27
CA SER A 355 -17.11 -9.53 3.79
C SER A 355 -17.53 -8.62 2.65
N LYS A 356 -18.67 -7.94 2.82
CA LYS A 356 -19.19 -6.94 1.88
C LYS A 356 -19.44 -5.66 2.66
N THR A 357 -19.00 -4.54 2.09
CA THR A 357 -19.04 -3.23 2.74
C THR A 357 -19.12 -2.12 1.69
N THR A 358 -18.97 -0.86 2.11
CA THR A 358 -18.86 0.30 1.23
C THR A 358 -17.41 0.77 1.15
N VAL A 359 -17.08 1.55 0.12
CA VAL A 359 -15.74 2.17 0.02
C VAL A 359 -15.49 3.10 1.20
N GLN A 360 -16.52 3.82 1.65
CA GLN A 360 -16.41 4.71 2.81
C GLN A 360 -16.05 3.93 4.08
N ALA A 361 -16.79 2.87 4.42
CA ALA A 361 -16.54 2.08 5.62
C ALA A 361 -15.18 1.39 5.58
N TRP A 362 -14.76 0.89 4.41
CA TRP A 362 -13.42 0.35 4.18
C TRP A 362 -12.33 1.40 4.44
N ASN A 363 -12.50 2.61 3.91
CA ASN A 363 -11.54 3.69 4.13
C ASN A 363 -11.50 4.13 5.60
N GLU A 364 -12.67 4.25 6.25
CA GLU A 364 -12.77 4.66 7.65
C GLU A 364 -12.05 3.69 8.59
N MET A 365 -12.07 2.38 8.30
CA MET A 365 -11.33 1.39 9.07
C MET A 365 -9.83 1.71 9.15
N PHE A 366 -9.20 2.15 8.06
CA PHE A 366 -7.78 2.53 8.07
C PHE A 366 -7.56 3.93 8.65
N LEU A 367 -8.45 4.88 8.35
CA LEU A 367 -8.33 6.25 8.85
C LEU A 367 -8.46 6.34 10.37
N LYS A 368 -9.28 5.46 10.97
CA LYS A 368 -9.50 5.35 12.42
C LYS A 368 -8.55 4.34 13.08
N GLN A 369 -7.53 3.87 12.37
CA GLN A 369 -6.54 2.99 12.96
C GLN A 369 -5.51 3.82 13.73
N ASP A 370 -5.28 3.49 15.01
CA ASP A 370 -4.20 4.08 15.80
C ASP A 370 -2.85 3.79 15.10
N PRO A 371 -2.14 4.83 14.61
CA PRO A 371 -0.90 4.64 13.87
C PRO A 371 0.27 4.21 14.76
N ASN A 372 0.09 4.17 16.08
CA ASN A 372 1.02 3.63 17.07
C ASN A 372 0.47 2.37 17.77
N GLU A 373 -0.62 1.77 17.28
CA GLU A 373 -1.23 0.62 17.94
C GLU A 373 -0.17 -0.46 18.22
N GLY A 374 -0.21 -1.07 19.40
CA GLY A 374 0.70 -2.16 19.75
C GLY A 374 2.16 -1.73 19.95
N ARG A 375 2.43 -0.42 20.04
CA ARG A 375 3.73 0.15 20.40
C ARG A 375 3.69 0.78 21.78
N SER A 376 4.83 0.73 22.46
CA SER A 376 5.06 1.41 23.72
C SER A 376 4.95 2.92 23.54
N LYS A 377 4.42 3.60 24.57
CA LYS A 377 4.22 5.04 24.54
C LYS A 377 5.56 5.76 24.31
N ALA A 378 5.61 6.62 23.30
CA ALA A 378 6.81 7.38 22.94
C ALA A 378 6.79 8.80 23.54
N LEU A 379 7.96 9.39 23.75
CA LEU A 379 8.11 10.75 24.30
C LEU A 379 7.42 11.82 23.43
N PHE A 380 7.54 11.69 22.10
CA PHE A 380 6.97 12.63 21.12
C PHE A 380 5.77 12.03 20.38
N GLN A 381 5.01 11.18 21.08
CA GLN A 381 3.88 10.46 20.51
C GLN A 381 2.87 11.41 19.85
N LEU A 382 2.29 10.93 18.74
CA LEU A 382 1.17 11.58 18.09
C LEU A 382 0.02 11.80 19.08
N ASP A 383 -0.54 13.00 19.10
CA ASP A 383 -1.76 13.31 19.84
C ASP A 383 -2.95 12.58 19.22
N ASP A 384 -3.76 11.90 20.04
CA ASP A 384 -4.87 11.08 19.57
C ASP A 384 -5.91 11.88 18.75
N SER A 385 -6.11 13.16 19.09
CA SER A 385 -7.01 14.06 18.35
C SER A 385 -6.62 14.27 16.88
N LYS A 386 -5.39 13.92 16.50
CA LYS A 386 -4.90 14.07 15.11
C LYS A 386 -5.21 12.88 14.21
N TRP A 387 -5.69 11.76 14.77
CA TRP A 387 -6.04 10.58 13.99
C TRP A 387 -7.44 10.04 14.35
N GLU A 388 -7.87 10.19 15.60
CA GLU A 388 -9.25 9.96 16.03
C GLU A 388 -10.13 11.08 15.47
N LYS A 389 -10.58 10.91 14.22
CA LYS A 389 -11.68 11.73 13.69
C LYS A 389 -12.92 11.41 14.52
N LYS A 390 -13.33 12.35 15.39
CA LYS A 390 -14.64 12.34 16.05
C LYS A 390 -15.78 12.25 15.04
#